data_AF-A0A238VG57-F1
#
_entry.id   AF-A0A238VG57-F1
#
_cell.length_a   1.000
_cell.length_b   1.000
_cell.length_c   1.000
_cell.angle_alpha   90.00
_cell.angle_beta   90.00
_cell.angle_gamma   90.00
#
_symmetry.space_group_name_H-M   'P 1'
#
loop_
_entity.id
_entity.type
_entity.pdbx_description
1 polymer ?
#
loop_
_entity_poly.entity_id
_entity_poly.type
_entity_poly.pdbx_seq_one_letter_code
_entity_poly.pdbx_strand_id
1 'polypeptide(L)'
;MARKDISIASFNLFNLNLPGRPIYDAEGWTQGEYDAKLAFSERVLNDIGADIIGFQECWDAEALADIFDRPALRGRYDLVARTTDPPGIQVALAVRKGMIQAEPEWIEDLPDDARFIDLTESRDAAESVSVTIRRFSRPILRVLVNKADGTPDITVFVAHLKSKGPTALQDDPGNPVLRRHRFIAQTVVSHVRRMVEAGALRAILNDAMRRNDRPVVVIGDLNDATTSVSTELLTGNPGYRFFAKSTAGTKSDTGLYTVEKLQQLRSFRHVYYTYVFRNQMESLDHIMVSDSFYDHSSIRTWSFREMRVLNDHLTATETEKKRFGYNDHGIIVTRFDWNPMVEEAERILDEEGPSG
;
A
#
# COMPACT_ATOMS: atom_id res chain seq x y z
N MET A 1 23.51 -2.26 3.82
CA MET A 1 22.59 -3.41 3.87
C MET A 1 23.32 -4.62 3.35
N ALA A 2 23.24 -5.75 4.05
CA ALA A 2 23.69 -7.02 3.52
C ALA A 2 22.94 -7.32 2.22
N ARG A 3 23.53 -8.14 1.32
CA ARG A 3 22.99 -8.41 -0.02
C ARG A 3 21.53 -8.90 0.00
N LYS A 4 21.08 -9.52 1.10
CA LYS A 4 19.76 -10.12 1.26
C LYS A 4 18.78 -9.29 2.11
N ASP A 5 19.22 -8.21 2.75
CA ASP A 5 18.30 -7.28 3.44
C ASP A 5 17.40 -6.61 2.40
N ILE A 6 16.19 -6.26 2.81
CA ILE A 6 15.22 -5.67 1.90
C ILE A 6 14.55 -4.45 2.49
N SER A 7 14.34 -3.46 1.62
CA SER A 7 13.67 -2.22 1.96
C SER A 7 12.50 -1.95 1.02
N ILE A 8 11.38 -1.51 1.58
CA ILE A 8 10.11 -1.37 0.87
C ILE A 8 9.55 0.02 1.17
N ALA A 9 9.05 0.71 0.16
CA ALA A 9 8.46 2.03 0.31
C ALA A 9 7.11 2.17 -0.39
N SER A 10 6.25 3.03 0.16
CA SER A 10 4.99 3.49 -0.45
C SER A 10 5.06 4.99 -0.70
N PHE A 11 4.74 5.42 -1.92
CA PHE A 11 4.76 6.83 -2.31
C PHE A 11 3.60 7.16 -3.26
N ASN A 12 2.57 7.82 -2.74
CA ASN A 12 1.55 8.45 -3.58
C ASN A 12 2.12 9.72 -4.24
N LEU A 13 2.09 9.74 -5.58
CA LEU A 13 2.75 10.73 -6.43
C LEU A 13 1.93 12.03 -6.61
N PHE A 14 0.76 12.12 -6.00
CA PHE A 14 -0.15 13.25 -6.09
C PHE A 14 -0.45 13.63 -7.55
N ASN A 15 -1.16 12.73 -8.22
CA ASN A 15 -1.58 12.79 -9.62
C ASN A 15 -0.44 13.12 -10.61
N LEU A 16 0.68 12.40 -10.54
CA LEU A 16 1.80 12.61 -11.46
C LEU A 16 1.36 12.32 -12.90
N ASN A 17 1.40 13.36 -13.73
CA ASN A 17 1.02 13.36 -15.13
C ASN A 17 1.97 14.29 -15.89
N LEU A 18 2.06 14.12 -17.21
CA LEU A 18 2.82 15.02 -18.06
C LEU A 18 2.22 16.45 -18.04
N PRO A 19 3.05 17.48 -18.21
CA PRO A 19 2.60 18.87 -18.14
C PRO A 19 1.53 19.17 -19.20
N GLY A 20 0.52 19.95 -18.80
CA GLY A 20 -0.62 20.32 -19.65
C GLY A 20 -1.64 19.22 -19.90
N ARG A 21 -1.41 17.96 -19.47
CA ARG A 21 -2.41 16.90 -19.59
C ARG A 21 -3.45 16.99 -18.48
N PRO A 22 -4.76 16.90 -18.80
CA PRO A 22 -5.81 17.06 -17.81
C PRO A 22 -5.72 16.01 -16.71
N ILE A 23 -6.11 16.40 -15.49
CA ILE A 23 -6.20 15.54 -14.32
C ILE A 23 -7.63 15.64 -13.82
N TYR A 24 -8.40 14.56 -13.95
CA TYR A 24 -9.86 14.61 -13.84
C TYR A 24 -10.45 15.66 -14.78
N ASP A 25 -11.26 16.58 -14.26
CA ASP A 25 -11.87 17.69 -14.98
C ASP A 25 -11.05 19.00 -14.89
N ALA A 26 -9.89 18.97 -14.23
CA ALA A 26 -9.04 20.15 -14.04
C ALA A 26 -7.90 20.21 -15.07
N GLU A 27 -7.40 21.43 -15.28
CA GLU A 27 -6.13 21.62 -15.99
C GLU A 27 -5.00 20.84 -15.28
N GLY A 28 -4.09 20.30 -16.08
CA GLY A 28 -2.93 19.56 -15.59
C GLY A 28 -1.90 20.44 -14.90
N TRP A 29 -0.74 19.83 -14.62
CA TRP A 29 0.41 20.57 -14.11
C TRP A 29 0.95 21.54 -15.15
N THR A 30 1.34 22.73 -14.71
CA THR A 30 2.25 23.58 -15.50
C THR A 30 3.63 22.93 -15.60
N GLN A 31 4.44 23.34 -16.58
CA GLN A 31 5.82 22.84 -16.68
C GLN A 31 6.63 23.09 -15.40
N GLY A 32 6.49 24.26 -14.77
CA GLY A 32 7.21 24.59 -13.55
C GLY A 32 6.80 23.74 -12.34
N GLU A 33 5.49 23.46 -12.19
CA GLU A 33 5.00 22.55 -11.14
C GLU A 33 5.45 21.11 -11.38
N TYR A 34 5.47 20.69 -12.65
CA TYR A 34 5.98 19.38 -13.05
C TYR A 34 7.47 19.22 -12.71
N ASP A 35 8.31 20.16 -13.11
CA ASP A 35 9.75 20.14 -12.82
C ASP A 35 10.03 20.14 -11.31
N ALA A 36 9.24 20.89 -10.52
CA ALA A 36 9.32 20.90 -9.07
C ALA A 36 8.95 19.54 -8.47
N LYS A 37 7.90 18.87 -8.99
CA LYS A 37 7.51 17.51 -8.59
C LYS A 37 8.60 16.49 -8.90
N LEU A 38 9.24 16.58 -10.06
CA LEU A 38 10.37 15.72 -10.41
C LEU A 38 11.54 15.90 -9.43
N ALA A 39 11.89 17.15 -9.10
CA ALA A 39 12.98 17.47 -8.17
C ALA A 39 12.69 17.03 -6.73
N PHE A 40 11.46 17.21 -6.25
CA PHE A 40 11.02 16.68 -4.96
C PHE A 40 11.11 15.15 -4.92
N SER A 41 10.56 14.49 -5.93
CA SER A 41 10.52 13.03 -6.03
C SER A 41 11.94 12.44 -6.13
N GLU A 42 12.83 13.03 -6.92
CA GLU A 42 14.25 12.62 -6.99
C GLU A 42 14.90 12.64 -5.60
N ARG A 43 14.74 13.75 -4.87
CA ARG A 43 15.34 13.90 -3.53
C ARG A 43 14.81 12.86 -2.56
N VAL A 44 13.48 12.69 -2.50
CA VAL A 44 12.83 11.73 -1.61
C VAL A 44 13.24 10.29 -1.95
N LEU A 45 13.16 9.90 -3.23
CA LEU A 45 13.53 8.56 -3.69
C LEU A 45 15.01 8.26 -3.48
N ASN A 46 15.87 9.27 -3.62
CA ASN A 46 17.29 9.12 -3.34
C ASN A 46 17.57 8.96 -1.84
N ASP A 47 16.88 9.70 -0.96
CA ASP A 47 17.03 9.57 0.50
C ASP A 47 16.55 8.21 1.01
N ILE A 48 15.36 7.77 0.59
CA ILE A 48 14.82 6.48 1.07
C ILE A 48 15.64 5.30 0.54
N GLY A 49 16.10 5.38 -0.72
CA GLY A 49 16.96 4.39 -1.35
C GLY A 49 16.41 2.95 -1.35
N ALA A 50 15.09 2.79 -1.26
CA ALA A 50 14.44 1.50 -1.06
C ALA A 50 14.63 0.52 -2.23
N ASP A 51 14.49 -0.78 -1.97
CA ASP A 51 14.64 -1.83 -2.98
C ASP A 51 13.39 -1.99 -3.84
N ILE A 52 12.22 -1.87 -3.21
CA ILE A 52 10.90 -1.99 -3.82
C ILE A 52 10.11 -0.73 -3.46
N ILE A 53 9.55 -0.03 -4.44
CA ILE A 53 8.81 1.22 -4.25
C ILE A 53 7.48 1.11 -4.99
N GLY A 54 6.38 1.04 -4.25
CA GLY A 54 5.03 1.07 -4.79
C GLY A 54 4.52 2.51 -4.90
N PHE A 55 4.00 2.84 -6.08
CA PHE A 55 3.48 4.16 -6.40
C PHE A 55 1.97 4.14 -6.61
N GLN A 56 1.32 5.20 -6.16
CA GLN A 56 -0.09 5.48 -6.41
C GLN A 56 -0.20 6.82 -7.14
N GLU A 57 -1.33 7.04 -7.81
CA GLU A 57 -1.57 8.27 -8.58
C GLU A 57 -0.57 8.53 -9.72
N CYS A 58 -0.11 7.45 -10.36
CA CYS A 58 0.66 7.52 -11.60
C CYS A 58 -0.33 7.59 -12.77
N TRP A 59 -0.49 8.76 -13.40
CA TRP A 59 -1.35 8.92 -14.57
C TRP A 59 -0.63 8.61 -15.87
N ASP A 60 0.67 8.88 -15.90
CA ASP A 60 1.49 8.67 -17.09
C ASP A 60 2.81 7.97 -16.74
N ALA A 61 3.12 6.88 -17.45
CA ALA A 61 4.33 6.11 -17.28
C ALA A 61 5.60 6.89 -17.70
N GLU A 62 5.49 7.77 -18.71
CA GLU A 62 6.59 8.65 -19.13
C GLU A 62 6.93 9.64 -18.02
N ALA A 63 5.92 10.18 -17.33
CA ALA A 63 6.15 11.07 -16.20
C ALA A 63 6.88 10.38 -15.03
N LEU A 64 6.58 9.11 -14.77
CA LEU A 64 7.35 8.31 -13.81
C LEU A 64 8.77 8.06 -14.32
N ALA A 65 8.94 7.75 -15.60
CA ALA A 65 10.25 7.56 -16.21
C ALA A 65 11.13 8.82 -16.07
N ASP A 66 10.56 10.01 -16.28
CA ASP A 66 11.25 11.29 -16.10
C ASP A 66 11.82 11.46 -14.69
N ILE A 67 11.10 11.01 -13.65
CA ILE A 67 11.64 11.00 -12.27
C ILE A 67 12.88 10.11 -12.21
N PHE A 68 12.82 8.89 -12.74
CA PHE A 68 13.91 7.93 -12.66
C PHE A 68 15.06 8.19 -13.64
N ASP A 69 14.83 9.02 -14.66
CA ASP A 69 15.88 9.59 -15.50
C ASP A 69 16.61 10.74 -14.84
N ARG A 70 16.20 11.19 -13.65
CA ARG A 70 16.97 12.18 -12.89
C ARG A 70 18.35 11.63 -12.47
N PRO A 71 19.40 12.47 -12.42
CA PRO A 71 20.78 12.04 -12.18
C PRO A 71 20.99 11.13 -10.96
N ALA A 72 20.27 11.36 -9.85
CA ALA A 72 20.43 10.54 -8.64
C ALA A 72 19.80 9.14 -8.76
N LEU A 73 18.86 8.93 -9.69
CA LEU A 73 18.07 7.70 -9.82
C LEU A 73 18.42 6.88 -11.07
N ARG A 74 19.00 7.52 -12.08
CA ARG A 74 19.22 6.95 -13.41
C ARG A 74 19.90 5.59 -13.37
N GLY A 75 19.28 4.61 -14.02
CA GLY A 75 19.81 3.26 -14.21
C GLY A 75 19.76 2.35 -13.00
N ARG A 76 19.24 2.81 -11.84
CA ARG A 76 19.21 2.05 -10.58
C ARG A 76 18.00 1.12 -10.44
N TYR A 77 16.93 1.35 -11.19
CA TYR A 77 15.65 0.66 -11.05
C TYR A 77 15.13 0.16 -12.40
N ASP A 78 14.38 -0.94 -12.35
CA ASP A 78 13.45 -1.35 -13.39
C ASP A 78 12.06 -0.80 -13.02
N LEU A 79 11.36 -0.22 -14.00
CA LEU A 79 10.06 0.40 -13.81
C LEU A 79 8.96 -0.48 -14.36
N VAL A 80 7.87 -0.58 -13.61
CA VAL A 80 6.63 -1.22 -14.00
C VAL A 80 5.52 -0.18 -13.91
N ALA A 81 5.20 0.41 -15.05
CA ALA A 81 4.18 1.44 -15.19
C ALA A 81 3.49 1.33 -16.55
N ARG A 82 2.28 1.86 -16.65
CA ARG A 82 1.55 1.93 -17.90
C ARG A 82 0.75 3.23 -17.98
N THR A 83 0.59 3.74 -19.19
CA THR A 83 -0.38 4.81 -19.51
C THR A 83 -1.59 4.14 -20.15
N THR A 84 -2.79 4.57 -19.77
CA THR A 84 -4.06 4.01 -20.29
C THR A 84 -4.73 4.99 -21.23
N ASP A 85 -5.55 4.47 -22.15
CA ASP A 85 -6.42 5.26 -23.03
C ASP A 85 -7.87 4.75 -22.88
N PRO A 86 -8.81 5.56 -22.35
CA PRO A 86 -8.62 6.94 -21.88
C PRO A 86 -7.69 7.04 -20.66
N PRO A 87 -7.01 8.20 -20.44
CA PRO A 87 -6.14 8.41 -19.30
C PRO A 87 -6.86 8.22 -17.96
N GLY A 88 -6.20 7.56 -17.03
CA GLY A 88 -6.72 7.36 -15.69
C GLY A 88 -5.64 6.96 -14.70
N ILE A 89 -6.00 7.04 -13.43
CA ILE A 89 -5.10 6.75 -12.31
C ILE A 89 -4.63 5.31 -12.35
N GLN A 90 -3.32 5.10 -12.39
CA GLN A 90 -2.69 3.80 -12.22
C GLN A 90 -1.84 3.74 -10.95
N VAL A 91 -1.57 2.51 -10.52
CA VAL A 91 -0.46 2.19 -9.63
C VAL A 91 0.75 1.78 -10.47
N ALA A 92 1.94 1.97 -9.91
CA ALA A 92 3.19 1.60 -10.54
C ALA A 92 4.17 1.03 -9.51
N LEU A 93 5.27 0.45 -9.98
CA LEU A 93 6.33 -0.08 -9.14
C LEU A 93 7.70 0.31 -9.71
N ALA A 94 8.65 0.67 -8.84
CA ALA A 94 10.07 0.65 -9.17
C ALA A 94 10.76 -0.37 -8.27
N VAL A 95 11.58 -1.22 -8.86
CA VAL A 95 12.39 -2.20 -8.13
C VAL A 95 13.85 -2.09 -8.54
N ARG A 96 14.79 -2.41 -7.65
CA ARG A 96 16.21 -2.40 -8.04
C ARG A 96 16.42 -3.31 -9.25
N LYS A 97 17.31 -2.85 -10.13
CA LYS A 97 17.56 -3.51 -11.42
C LYS A 97 17.85 -5.01 -11.25
N GLY A 98 17.16 -5.83 -12.03
CA GLY A 98 17.31 -7.29 -12.05
C GLY A 98 16.48 -8.04 -11.01
N MET A 99 15.64 -7.37 -10.23
CA MET A 99 14.80 -8.05 -9.22
C MET A 99 13.53 -8.69 -9.80
N ILE A 100 13.00 -8.23 -10.93
CA ILE A 100 11.76 -8.75 -11.53
C ILE A 100 11.98 -10.19 -12.04
N GLN A 101 11.13 -11.13 -11.61
CA GLN A 101 11.25 -12.55 -11.96
C GLN A 101 10.22 -13.02 -12.99
N ALA A 102 9.12 -12.30 -13.15
CA ALA A 102 8.04 -12.65 -14.06
C ALA A 102 7.41 -11.39 -14.67
N GLU A 103 6.63 -11.56 -15.73
CA GLU A 103 5.88 -10.46 -16.34
C GLU A 103 4.88 -9.86 -15.31
N PRO A 104 4.91 -8.54 -15.09
CA PRO A 104 3.96 -7.86 -14.22
C PRO A 104 2.53 -7.96 -14.74
N GLU A 105 1.56 -7.99 -13.82
CA GLU A 105 0.14 -8.09 -14.14
C GLU A 105 -0.67 -6.99 -13.47
N TRP A 106 -1.55 -6.33 -14.22
CA TRP A 106 -2.59 -5.47 -13.67
C TRP A 106 -3.92 -6.22 -13.63
N ILE A 107 -4.42 -6.47 -12.43
CA ILE A 107 -5.70 -7.12 -12.17
C ILE A 107 -6.80 -6.05 -12.20
N GLU A 108 -7.56 -6.00 -13.29
CA GLU A 108 -8.61 -4.98 -13.50
C GLU A 108 -9.99 -5.45 -13.01
N ASP A 109 -10.33 -6.69 -13.35
CA ASP A 109 -11.60 -7.31 -13.01
C ASP A 109 -11.53 -7.98 -11.62
N LEU A 110 -12.63 -7.91 -10.89
CA LEU A 110 -12.82 -8.70 -9.68
C LEU A 110 -12.97 -10.17 -10.08
N PRO A 111 -12.25 -11.10 -9.44
CA PRO A 111 -12.42 -12.53 -9.64
C PRO A 111 -13.88 -12.95 -9.51
N ASP A 112 -14.32 -13.94 -10.29
CA ASP A 112 -15.73 -14.36 -10.32
C ASP A 112 -16.23 -14.81 -8.93
N ASP A 113 -15.39 -15.47 -8.16
CA ASP A 113 -15.61 -15.92 -6.78
C ASP A 113 -15.40 -14.84 -5.71
N ALA A 114 -15.01 -13.64 -6.13
CA ALA A 114 -14.90 -12.43 -5.33
C ALA A 114 -15.93 -11.36 -5.75
N ARG A 115 -17.01 -11.76 -6.44
CA ARG A 115 -18.17 -10.92 -6.73
C ARG A 115 -19.25 -11.13 -5.68
N PHE A 116 -19.67 -10.04 -5.04
CA PHE A 116 -20.62 -10.06 -3.93
C PHE A 116 -22.07 -9.97 -4.44
N ILE A 117 -22.54 -11.04 -5.07
CA ILE A 117 -23.88 -11.12 -5.69
C ILE A 117 -24.68 -12.22 -4.99
N ASP A 118 -25.96 -11.93 -4.70
CA ASP A 118 -26.95 -12.87 -4.15
C ASP A 118 -26.54 -13.48 -2.80
N LEU A 119 -25.94 -12.67 -1.94
CA LEU A 119 -25.54 -13.06 -0.58
C LEU A 119 -26.71 -12.79 0.38
N THR A 120 -27.22 -13.84 1.01
CA THR A 120 -28.32 -13.72 1.99
C THR A 120 -27.79 -13.76 3.41
N GLU A 121 -28.15 -12.77 4.22
CA GLU A 121 -27.84 -12.77 5.65
C GLU A 121 -28.58 -13.89 6.38
N SER A 122 -27.89 -14.56 7.32
CA SER A 122 -28.44 -15.76 7.99
C SER A 122 -28.93 -15.53 9.43
N ARG A 123 -28.76 -14.33 9.98
CA ARG A 123 -29.07 -14.05 11.40
C ARG A 123 -29.94 -12.83 11.63
N ASP A 124 -29.55 -11.68 11.07
CA ASP A 124 -30.13 -10.40 11.47
C ASP A 124 -31.23 -9.93 10.51
N ALA A 125 -30.90 -9.22 9.43
CA ALA A 125 -31.92 -8.64 8.56
C ALA A 125 -32.57 -9.67 7.62
N ALA A 126 -31.89 -10.81 7.41
CA ALA A 126 -32.29 -11.84 6.44
C ALA A 126 -32.50 -11.27 5.02
N GLU A 127 -31.80 -10.18 4.71
CA GLU A 127 -31.85 -9.54 3.40
C GLU A 127 -30.87 -10.20 2.42
N SER A 128 -31.26 -10.19 1.15
CA SER A 128 -30.36 -10.54 0.05
C SER A 128 -29.65 -9.28 -0.42
N VAL A 129 -28.32 -9.30 -0.37
CA VAL A 129 -27.45 -8.20 -0.78
C VAL A 129 -26.73 -8.59 -2.06
N SER A 130 -26.91 -7.77 -3.10
CA SER A 130 -26.19 -7.91 -4.37
C SER A 130 -25.51 -6.58 -4.71
N VAL A 131 -24.18 -6.59 -4.78
CA VAL A 131 -23.36 -5.44 -5.20
C VAL A 131 -22.72 -5.77 -6.55
N THR A 132 -23.15 -5.04 -7.59
CA THR A 132 -22.82 -5.37 -8.99
C THR A 132 -21.50 -4.77 -9.48
N ILE A 133 -20.59 -4.41 -8.56
CA ILE A 133 -19.27 -3.89 -8.91
C ILE A 133 -18.40 -5.06 -9.36
N ARG A 134 -17.82 -4.94 -10.57
CA ARG A 134 -17.05 -6.02 -11.21
C ARG A 134 -15.60 -5.67 -11.49
N ARG A 135 -15.20 -4.41 -11.30
CA ARG A 135 -13.86 -3.90 -11.61
C ARG A 135 -13.33 -3.02 -10.51
N PHE A 136 -12.03 -3.15 -10.26
CA PHE A 136 -11.30 -2.21 -9.42
C PHE A 136 -11.32 -0.82 -10.07
N SER A 137 -11.54 0.22 -9.28
CA SER A 137 -11.48 1.61 -9.78
C SER A 137 -10.07 1.99 -10.22
N ARG A 138 -9.05 1.38 -9.62
CA ARG A 138 -7.65 1.42 -10.03
C ARG A 138 -7.12 -0.02 -10.00
N PRO A 139 -6.73 -0.58 -11.15
CA PRO A 139 -6.26 -1.97 -11.22
C PRO A 139 -5.11 -2.26 -10.26
N ILE A 140 -5.10 -3.46 -9.69
CA ILE A 140 -4.08 -3.88 -8.72
C ILE A 140 -2.88 -4.42 -9.47
N LEU A 141 -1.69 -3.93 -9.17
CA LEU A 141 -0.46 -4.40 -9.79
C LEU A 141 0.11 -5.56 -8.98
N ARG A 142 0.33 -6.72 -9.61
CA ARG A 142 1.01 -7.89 -9.05
C ARG A 142 2.35 -8.09 -9.74
N VAL A 143 3.43 -8.17 -8.96
CA VAL A 143 4.79 -8.40 -9.47
C VAL A 143 5.50 -9.44 -8.63
N LEU A 144 6.16 -10.40 -9.27
CA LEU A 144 7.05 -11.35 -8.61
C LEU A 144 8.48 -10.81 -8.64
N VAL A 145 9.10 -10.68 -7.46
CA VAL A 145 10.45 -10.12 -7.32
C VAL A 145 11.33 -11.03 -6.48
N ASN A 146 12.63 -11.05 -6.76
CA ASN A 146 13.62 -11.74 -5.95
C ASN A 146 14.71 -10.75 -5.52
N LYS A 147 15.04 -10.71 -4.22
CA LYS A 147 16.05 -9.76 -3.71
C LYS A 147 17.45 -10.13 -4.17
N ALA A 148 17.79 -11.41 -4.10
CA ALA A 148 19.08 -11.96 -4.46
C ALA A 148 19.03 -13.49 -4.50
N ASP A 149 19.93 -14.12 -5.25
CA ASP A 149 20.09 -15.57 -5.29
C ASP A 149 20.08 -16.21 -3.89
N GLY A 150 19.26 -17.24 -3.73
CA GLY A 150 19.07 -17.92 -2.45
C GLY A 150 18.24 -17.14 -1.43
N THR A 151 17.41 -16.19 -1.89
CA THR A 151 16.25 -15.64 -1.16
C THR A 151 14.96 -16.17 -1.80
N PRO A 152 13.86 -16.36 -1.06
CA PRO A 152 12.57 -16.72 -1.65
C PRO A 152 12.01 -15.57 -2.47
N ASP A 153 11.26 -15.90 -3.52
CA ASP A 153 10.52 -14.90 -4.29
C ASP A 153 9.45 -14.23 -3.44
N ILE A 154 9.26 -12.93 -3.66
CA ILE A 154 8.29 -12.10 -2.97
C ILE A 154 7.22 -11.70 -3.98
N THR A 155 5.96 -11.99 -3.67
CA THR A 155 4.83 -11.47 -4.45
C THR A 155 4.44 -10.11 -3.91
N VAL A 156 4.64 -9.07 -4.72
CA VAL A 156 4.33 -7.68 -4.38
C VAL A 156 3.01 -7.29 -5.03
N PHE A 157 2.08 -6.79 -4.23
CA PHE A 157 0.86 -6.15 -4.68
C PHE A 157 0.94 -4.65 -4.43
N VAL A 158 0.67 -3.83 -5.45
CA VAL A 158 0.47 -2.38 -5.30
C VAL A 158 -1.01 -2.06 -5.52
N ALA A 159 -1.63 -1.37 -4.57
CA ALA A 159 -3.05 -1.05 -4.60
C ALA A 159 -3.30 0.43 -4.32
N HIS A 160 -4.37 0.97 -4.91
CA HIS A 160 -4.92 2.28 -4.57
C HIS A 160 -6.45 2.16 -4.55
N LEU A 161 -7.03 1.96 -3.37
CA LEU A 161 -8.47 1.73 -3.25
C LEU A 161 -9.28 3.01 -3.44
N LYS A 162 -10.59 2.89 -3.66
CA LYS A 162 -11.47 4.06 -3.84
C LYS A 162 -11.38 5.05 -2.66
N SER A 163 -11.17 6.33 -2.95
CA SER A 163 -11.01 7.38 -1.91
C SER A 163 -12.23 7.66 -1.03
N LYS A 164 -12.01 8.30 0.14
CA LYS A 164 -13.07 8.79 1.07
C LYS A 164 -13.99 9.84 0.45
N GLY A 165 -13.50 10.54 -0.56
CA GLY A 165 -14.27 11.56 -1.26
C GLY A 165 -15.55 11.00 -1.90
N PRO A 166 -16.65 11.78 -1.91
CA PRO A 166 -17.87 11.43 -2.63
C PRO A 166 -17.56 11.19 -4.12
N THR A 167 -18.23 10.23 -4.74
CA THR A 167 -18.07 9.97 -6.18
C THR A 167 -19.02 10.83 -7.01
N ALA A 168 -18.64 11.17 -8.25
CA ALA A 168 -19.60 11.73 -9.19
C ALA A 168 -20.62 10.65 -9.59
N LEU A 169 -21.90 11.01 -9.58
CA LEU A 169 -22.98 10.14 -10.04
C LEU A 169 -23.67 10.82 -11.21
N GLN A 170 -24.07 10.02 -12.20
CA GLN A 170 -24.87 10.50 -13.31
C GLN A 170 -26.14 11.18 -12.79
N ASP A 171 -26.50 12.30 -13.41
CA ASP A 171 -27.72 12.99 -13.03
C ASP A 171 -28.96 12.19 -13.42
N ASP A 172 -29.84 11.97 -12.45
CA ASP A 172 -31.13 11.31 -12.62
C ASP A 172 -32.15 12.01 -11.69
N PRO A 173 -32.89 12.99 -12.20
CA PRO A 173 -33.92 13.72 -11.45
C PRO A 173 -35.07 12.83 -10.95
N GLY A 174 -35.29 11.68 -11.60
CA GLY A 174 -36.31 10.69 -11.24
C GLY A 174 -35.95 9.95 -9.95
N ASN A 175 -34.67 9.71 -9.70
CA ASN A 175 -34.20 9.04 -8.49
C ASN A 175 -34.44 9.89 -7.23
N PRO A 176 -35.29 9.44 -6.28
CA PRO A 176 -35.64 10.22 -5.11
C PRO A 176 -34.45 10.46 -4.16
N VAL A 177 -33.48 9.54 -4.12
CA VAL A 177 -32.27 9.67 -3.30
C VAL A 177 -31.33 10.69 -3.92
N LEU A 178 -31.11 10.66 -5.24
CA LEU A 178 -30.28 11.68 -5.90
C LEU A 178 -30.91 13.07 -5.83
N ARG A 179 -32.24 13.17 -5.87
CA ARG A 179 -32.95 14.44 -5.75
C ARG A 179 -32.88 15.05 -4.34
N ARG A 180 -33.01 14.23 -3.29
CA ARG A 180 -33.10 14.72 -1.89
C ARG A 180 -31.79 14.62 -1.12
N HIS A 181 -30.94 13.67 -1.48
CA HIS A 181 -29.80 13.20 -0.69
C HIS A 181 -28.58 12.91 -1.56
N ARG A 182 -28.33 13.72 -2.61
CA ARG A 182 -27.23 13.51 -3.57
C ARG A 182 -25.90 13.23 -2.90
N PHE A 183 -25.48 14.11 -1.98
CA PHE A 183 -24.20 13.95 -1.29
C PHE A 183 -24.11 12.62 -0.52
N ILE A 184 -25.20 12.19 0.14
CA ILE A 184 -25.26 10.90 0.83
C ILE A 184 -25.11 9.75 -0.18
N ALA A 185 -25.82 9.78 -1.31
CA ALA A 185 -25.69 8.76 -2.35
C ALA A 185 -24.24 8.68 -2.89
N GLN A 186 -23.63 9.83 -3.17
CA GLN A 186 -22.24 9.91 -3.65
C GLN A 186 -21.24 9.33 -2.65
N THR A 187 -21.42 9.61 -1.35
CA THR A 187 -20.58 9.06 -0.28
C THR A 187 -20.82 7.56 -0.11
N VAL A 188 -22.07 7.11 -0.03
CA VAL A 188 -22.41 5.69 0.14
C VAL A 188 -21.85 4.85 -1.01
N VAL A 189 -22.05 5.26 -2.27
CA VAL A 189 -21.52 4.53 -3.43
C VAL A 189 -19.99 4.46 -3.40
N SER A 190 -19.33 5.55 -3.00
CA SER A 190 -17.87 5.60 -2.84
C SER A 190 -17.37 4.60 -1.79
N HIS A 191 -18.03 4.54 -0.63
CA HIS A 191 -17.68 3.64 0.47
C HIS A 191 -17.99 2.17 0.15
N VAL A 192 -19.15 1.88 -0.44
CA VAL A 192 -19.52 0.53 -0.91
C VAL A 192 -18.48 0.03 -1.91
N ARG A 193 -18.06 0.88 -2.85
CA ARG A 193 -16.99 0.52 -3.79
C ARG A 193 -15.68 0.20 -3.09
N ARG A 194 -15.22 1.01 -2.13
CA ARG A 194 -14.00 0.71 -1.36
C ARG A 194 -14.10 -0.65 -0.65
N MET A 195 -15.24 -0.92 0.00
CA MET A 195 -15.45 -2.19 0.71
C MET A 195 -15.44 -3.40 -0.22
N VAL A 196 -16.06 -3.29 -1.39
CA VAL A 196 -16.03 -4.35 -2.41
C VAL A 196 -14.62 -4.55 -2.96
N GLU A 197 -13.89 -3.48 -3.26
CA GLU A 197 -12.51 -3.57 -3.72
C GLU A 197 -11.60 -4.19 -2.64
N ALA A 198 -11.76 -3.81 -1.37
CA ALA A 198 -11.03 -4.40 -0.25
C ALA A 198 -11.34 -5.90 -0.09
N GLY A 199 -12.62 -6.29 -0.15
CA GLY A 199 -13.03 -7.69 -0.06
C GLY A 199 -12.49 -8.53 -1.22
N ALA A 200 -12.49 -8.00 -2.44
CA ALA A 200 -11.96 -8.71 -3.59
C ALA A 200 -10.44 -8.83 -3.57
N LEU A 201 -9.73 -7.76 -3.18
CA LEU A 201 -8.29 -7.85 -2.92
C LEU A 201 -7.99 -8.87 -1.83
N ARG A 202 -8.81 -8.94 -0.78
CA ARG A 202 -8.65 -9.96 0.26
C ARG A 202 -8.80 -11.38 -0.28
N ALA A 203 -9.73 -11.64 -1.20
CA ALA A 203 -9.86 -12.93 -1.86
C ALA A 203 -8.60 -13.27 -2.68
N ILE A 204 -8.09 -12.33 -3.48
CA ILE A 204 -6.86 -12.48 -4.26
C ILE A 204 -5.66 -12.81 -3.33
N LEU A 205 -5.55 -12.11 -2.20
CA LEU A 205 -4.49 -12.35 -1.22
C LEU A 205 -4.62 -13.73 -0.56
N ASN A 206 -5.84 -14.15 -0.21
CA ASN A 206 -6.07 -15.49 0.31
C ASN A 206 -5.57 -16.55 -0.68
N ASP A 207 -5.84 -16.41 -1.97
CA ASP A 207 -5.40 -17.39 -2.97
C ASP A 207 -3.89 -17.38 -3.18
N ALA A 208 -3.27 -16.20 -3.10
CA ALA A 208 -1.82 -16.08 -3.19
C ALA A 208 -1.09 -16.71 -1.97
N MET A 209 -1.68 -16.62 -0.78
CA MET A 209 -1.02 -16.99 0.49
C MET A 209 -1.39 -18.38 1.00
N ARG A 210 -2.63 -18.82 0.77
CA ARG A 210 -3.17 -20.03 1.40
C ARG A 210 -2.32 -21.26 1.08
N ARG A 211 -2.08 -22.07 2.12
CA ARG A 211 -1.38 -23.37 2.03
C ARG A 211 0.02 -23.27 1.43
N ASN A 212 0.71 -22.14 1.59
CA ASN A 212 2.11 -21.97 1.21
C ASN A 212 2.82 -20.95 2.10
N ASP A 213 4.15 -20.94 2.03
CA ASP A 213 5.00 -20.05 2.84
C ASP A 213 5.64 -18.94 1.98
N ARG A 214 5.04 -18.61 0.82
CA ARG A 214 5.59 -17.61 -0.09
C ARG A 214 5.44 -16.21 0.52
N PRO A 215 6.53 -15.42 0.59
CA PRO A 215 6.45 -14.03 1.02
C PRO A 215 5.50 -13.20 0.17
N VAL A 216 4.61 -12.46 0.83
CA VAL A 216 3.68 -11.52 0.20
C VAL A 216 3.82 -10.14 0.84
N VAL A 217 3.81 -9.10 0.00
CA VAL A 217 3.84 -7.69 0.41
C VAL A 217 2.71 -6.96 -0.29
N VAL A 218 1.95 -6.16 0.45
CA VAL A 218 0.96 -5.21 -0.09
C VAL A 218 1.44 -3.79 0.19
N ILE A 219 1.43 -2.93 -0.82
CA ILE A 219 1.89 -1.54 -0.77
C ILE A 219 0.79 -0.64 -1.31
N GLY A 220 0.45 0.42 -0.58
CA GLY A 220 -0.19 1.59 -1.19
C GLY A 220 -1.24 2.30 -0.34
N ASP A 221 -1.95 3.21 -1.00
CA ASP A 221 -3.01 4.04 -0.40
C ASP A 221 -4.32 3.27 -0.38
N LEU A 222 -4.68 2.73 0.78
CA LEU A 222 -5.91 1.98 0.98
C LEU A 222 -7.09 2.89 1.33
N ASN A 223 -6.87 4.20 1.41
CA ASN A 223 -7.86 5.23 1.67
C ASN A 223 -8.65 5.03 2.97
N ASP A 224 -8.06 4.35 3.95
CA ASP A 224 -8.60 4.19 5.29
C ASP A 224 -7.50 3.97 6.33
N ALA A 225 -7.80 4.28 7.58
CA ALA A 225 -6.89 4.07 8.71
C ALA A 225 -6.68 2.59 9.02
N THR A 226 -5.61 2.25 9.71
CA THR A 226 -5.22 0.87 10.09
C THR A 226 -6.32 0.10 10.85
N THR A 227 -7.14 0.80 11.63
CA THR A 227 -8.25 0.23 12.42
C THR A 227 -9.60 0.32 11.71
N SER A 228 -9.64 0.74 10.45
CA SER A 228 -10.88 0.81 9.68
C SER A 228 -11.28 -0.58 9.20
N VAL A 229 -12.58 -0.85 9.16
CA VAL A 229 -13.13 -2.17 8.75
C VAL A 229 -12.61 -2.63 7.39
N SER A 230 -12.47 -1.72 6.43
CA SER A 230 -11.89 -1.96 5.09
C SER A 230 -10.45 -2.47 5.16
N THR A 231 -9.62 -1.82 5.98
CA THR A 231 -8.20 -2.16 6.16
C THR A 231 -8.04 -3.43 7.00
N GLU A 232 -8.82 -3.59 8.09
CA GLU A 232 -8.80 -4.79 8.91
C GLU A 232 -9.21 -6.04 8.11
N LEU A 233 -10.22 -5.91 7.24
CA LEU A 233 -10.62 -6.97 6.31
C LEU A 233 -9.43 -7.46 5.47
N LEU A 234 -8.59 -6.55 4.96
CA LEU A 234 -7.40 -6.90 4.18
C LEU A 234 -6.35 -7.64 5.00
N THR A 235 -6.15 -7.23 6.26
CA THR A 235 -5.16 -7.90 7.13
C THR A 235 -5.53 -9.35 7.41
N GLY A 236 -6.82 -9.71 7.39
CA GLY A 236 -7.29 -11.01 7.85
C GLY A 236 -7.13 -11.20 9.37
N ASN A 237 -6.88 -10.11 10.11
CA ASN A 237 -6.75 -10.06 11.56
C ASN A 237 -5.80 -11.14 12.13
N PRO A 238 -4.49 -11.12 11.77
CA PRO A 238 -3.54 -12.10 12.28
C PRO A 238 -3.39 -11.99 13.80
N GLY A 239 -3.01 -13.11 14.43
CA GLY A 239 -2.60 -13.13 15.82
C GLY A 239 -1.25 -12.44 16.02
N TYR A 240 -1.09 -11.78 17.18
CA TYR A 240 0.17 -11.16 17.61
C TYR A 240 0.64 -11.79 18.92
N ARG A 241 1.95 -12.04 19.03
CA ARG A 241 2.57 -12.58 20.24
C ARG A 241 2.90 -11.45 21.22
N PHE A 242 2.10 -11.31 22.27
CA PHE A 242 2.29 -10.27 23.30
C PHE A 242 3.12 -10.71 24.52
N PHE A 243 3.30 -12.02 24.71
CA PHE A 243 4.09 -12.57 25.82
C PHE A 243 4.69 -13.93 25.43
N ALA A 244 5.80 -14.31 26.04
CA ALA A 244 6.62 -15.47 25.65
C ALA A 244 5.87 -16.82 25.66
N LYS A 245 4.83 -16.97 26.49
CA LYS A 245 4.02 -18.20 26.54
C LYS A 245 2.91 -18.26 25.48
N SER A 246 2.66 -17.17 24.73
CA SER A 246 1.59 -17.12 23.73
C SER A 246 1.99 -17.81 22.43
N THR A 247 1.11 -18.66 21.91
CA THR A 247 1.23 -19.28 20.58
C THR A 247 0.51 -18.46 19.49
N ALA A 248 -0.12 -17.34 19.84
CA ALA A 248 -0.75 -16.46 18.87
C ALA A 248 0.32 -15.82 17.97
N GLY A 249 0.07 -15.81 16.66
CA GLY A 249 1.00 -15.25 15.67
C GLY A 249 2.20 -16.14 15.33
N THR A 250 2.29 -17.37 15.86
CA THR A 250 3.37 -18.32 15.50
C THR A 250 3.34 -18.72 14.02
N LYS A 251 2.16 -18.75 13.41
CA LYS A 251 1.95 -18.88 11.97
C LYS A 251 0.63 -18.22 11.60
N SER A 252 0.55 -17.62 10.42
CA SER A 252 -0.68 -17.01 9.94
C SER A 252 -0.82 -17.21 8.43
N ASP A 253 -1.42 -18.34 8.03
CA ASP A 253 -1.52 -18.83 6.62
C ASP A 253 -2.05 -17.78 5.63
N THR A 254 -2.93 -16.89 6.08
CA THR A 254 -3.49 -15.83 5.23
C THR A 254 -3.40 -14.44 5.87
N GLY A 255 -2.65 -14.26 6.96
CA GLY A 255 -2.65 -12.98 7.68
C GLY A 255 -1.55 -12.04 7.23
N LEU A 256 -1.86 -10.75 7.16
CA LEU A 256 -0.92 -9.68 6.83
C LEU A 256 -0.73 -8.75 8.03
N TYR A 257 0.53 -8.46 8.35
CA TYR A 257 0.94 -7.57 9.42
C TYR A 257 1.20 -6.17 8.85
N THR A 258 0.54 -5.14 9.36
CA THR A 258 0.89 -3.75 8.99
C THR A 258 2.21 -3.36 9.63
N VAL A 259 3.10 -2.71 8.87
CA VAL A 259 4.39 -2.24 9.41
C VAL A 259 4.23 -1.23 10.54
N GLU A 260 3.11 -0.50 10.57
CA GLU A 260 2.75 0.37 11.70
C GLU A 260 2.59 -0.44 13.00
N LYS A 261 1.84 -1.55 12.98
CA LYS A 261 1.67 -2.42 14.16
C LYS A 261 2.98 -3.09 14.55
N LEU A 262 3.82 -3.46 13.59
CA LEU A 262 5.17 -4.00 13.88
C LEU A 262 6.06 -2.96 14.55
N GLN A 263 6.03 -1.70 14.09
CA GLN A 263 6.73 -0.58 14.73
C GLN A 263 6.20 -0.34 16.15
N GLN A 264 4.88 -0.34 16.35
CA GLN A 264 4.27 -0.15 17.68
C GLN A 264 4.72 -1.24 18.67
N LEU A 265 4.74 -2.50 18.23
CA LEU A 265 5.22 -3.64 19.03
C LEU A 265 6.70 -3.51 19.38
N ARG A 266 7.54 -3.04 18.46
CA ARG A 266 8.97 -2.77 18.75
C ARG A 266 9.19 -1.54 19.62
N SER A 267 8.33 -0.53 19.53
CA SER A 267 8.65 0.80 20.09
C SER A 267 7.97 1.17 21.39
N PHE A 268 6.73 0.78 21.69
CA PHE A 268 5.98 1.27 22.88
C PHE A 268 6.16 2.78 23.26
N ARG A 269 6.59 3.64 22.32
CA ARG A 269 6.84 5.08 22.47
C ARG A 269 6.82 5.74 21.09
N HIS A 270 5.68 6.39 20.81
CA HIS A 270 5.40 7.38 19.76
C HIS A 270 4.78 6.91 18.43
N VAL A 271 3.68 7.59 18.11
CA VAL A 271 2.65 7.35 17.08
C VAL A 271 2.97 8.14 15.81
N TYR A 272 2.47 7.65 14.68
CA TYR A 272 2.91 8.02 13.36
C TYR A 272 1.69 8.32 12.43
N TYR A 273 1.76 9.36 11.57
CA TYR A 273 0.65 9.82 10.69
C TYR A 273 1.14 10.21 9.28
N THR A 274 0.46 9.76 8.22
CA THR A 274 0.83 10.01 6.79
C THR A 274 -0.02 11.03 6.06
N TYR A 275 -1.09 11.58 6.66
CA TYR A 275 -2.01 12.47 5.94
C TYR A 275 -2.67 13.50 6.88
N VAL A 276 -2.89 14.73 6.38
CA VAL A 276 -3.57 15.82 7.12
C VAL A 276 -4.76 16.33 6.31
N PHE A 277 -5.97 16.12 6.82
CA PHE A 277 -7.18 16.70 6.24
C PHE A 277 -8.06 17.32 7.34
N ARG A 278 -8.33 18.64 7.24
CA ARG A 278 -9.20 19.41 8.16
C ARG A 278 -8.88 19.22 9.66
N ASN A 279 -7.61 19.30 10.04
CA ASN A 279 -7.11 19.11 11.41
C ASN A 279 -7.35 17.73 12.03
N GLN A 280 -7.80 16.73 11.26
CA GLN A 280 -7.77 15.32 11.67
C GLN A 280 -6.58 14.62 11.00
N MET A 281 -5.81 13.87 11.79
CA MET A 281 -4.59 13.19 11.38
C MET A 281 -4.88 11.69 11.29
N GLU A 282 -4.72 11.09 10.11
CA GLU A 282 -4.92 9.66 9.86
C GLU A 282 -3.81 9.12 8.94
N SER A 283 -3.50 7.83 9.02
CA SER A 283 -2.57 7.15 8.09
C SER A 283 -3.36 6.35 7.07
N LEU A 284 -3.29 6.74 5.80
CA LEU A 284 -4.01 6.08 4.69
C LEU A 284 -3.13 5.17 3.83
N ASP A 285 -1.82 5.44 3.86
CA ASP A 285 -0.80 4.68 3.17
C ASP A 285 -0.34 3.51 4.05
N HIS A 286 -0.21 2.33 3.45
CA HIS A 286 0.11 1.11 4.18
C HIS A 286 1.18 0.28 3.46
N ILE A 287 2.06 -0.32 4.25
CA ILE A 287 2.84 -1.48 3.85
C ILE A 287 2.40 -2.63 4.75
N MET A 288 1.96 -3.73 4.14
CA MET A 288 1.57 -4.95 4.85
C MET A 288 2.42 -6.12 4.37
N VAL A 289 2.80 -6.99 5.29
CA VAL A 289 3.72 -8.11 5.01
C VAL A 289 3.18 -9.42 5.58
N SER A 290 3.42 -10.52 4.89
CA SER A 290 3.12 -11.88 5.38
C SER A 290 3.96 -12.24 6.61
N ASP A 291 3.62 -13.37 7.24
CA ASP A 291 4.32 -13.90 8.42
C ASP A 291 5.80 -14.25 8.16
N SER A 292 6.25 -14.39 6.91
CA SER A 292 7.67 -14.47 6.54
C SER A 292 8.51 -13.24 6.95
N PHE A 293 7.87 -12.10 7.24
CA PHE A 293 8.49 -10.86 7.70
C PHE A 293 8.16 -10.54 9.17
N TYR A 294 7.40 -11.42 9.84
CA TYR A 294 7.01 -11.23 11.24
C TYR A 294 8.02 -11.88 12.18
N ASP A 295 8.58 -11.08 13.09
CA ASP A 295 9.68 -11.47 13.98
C ASP A 295 9.42 -12.76 14.78
N HIS A 296 8.17 -13.01 15.18
CA HIS A 296 7.78 -14.17 15.99
C HIS A 296 7.16 -15.33 15.19
N SER A 297 7.18 -15.25 13.86
CA SER A 297 6.70 -16.32 12.99
C SER A 297 7.70 -17.47 12.93
N SER A 298 7.18 -18.70 12.87
CA SER A 298 7.97 -19.93 12.68
C SER A 298 8.59 -20.06 11.28
N ILE A 299 8.08 -19.31 10.29
CA ILE A 299 8.57 -19.31 8.91
C ILE A 299 9.30 -18.02 8.53
N ARG A 300 9.71 -17.24 9.54
CA ARG A 300 10.37 -15.95 9.35
C ARG A 300 11.63 -16.10 8.48
N THR A 301 11.71 -15.25 7.47
CA THR A 301 12.88 -15.12 6.58
C THR A 301 13.59 -13.79 6.80
N TRP A 302 12.82 -12.72 7.00
CA TRP A 302 13.33 -11.38 7.31
C TRP A 302 12.78 -10.90 8.65
N SER A 303 13.58 -10.14 9.39
CA SER A 303 13.16 -9.53 10.66
C SER A 303 12.93 -8.04 10.46
N PHE A 304 11.84 -7.52 11.02
CA PHE A 304 11.50 -6.11 10.93
C PHE A 304 12.57 -5.28 11.64
N ARG A 305 13.16 -4.29 10.97
CA ARG A 305 14.20 -3.44 11.55
C ARG A 305 13.61 -2.14 12.06
N GLU A 306 13.01 -1.38 11.15
CA GLU A 306 12.48 -0.05 11.39
C GLU A 306 11.48 0.35 10.31
N MET A 307 10.56 1.22 10.68
CA MET A 307 9.75 2.03 9.80
C MET A 307 10.15 3.50 9.99
N ARG A 308 10.44 4.20 8.89
CA ARG A 308 10.59 5.65 8.84
C ARG A 308 9.50 6.23 7.99
N VAL A 309 9.13 7.45 8.32
CA VAL A 309 8.32 8.27 7.44
C VAL A 309 8.93 9.63 7.25
N LEU A 310 8.83 10.07 5.99
CA LEU A 310 9.04 11.43 5.57
C LEU A 310 7.68 12.14 5.39
N ASN A 311 7.32 13.05 6.31
CA ASN A 311 6.06 13.80 6.28
C ASN A 311 6.21 15.31 6.59
N ASP A 312 7.44 15.81 6.73
CA ASP A 312 7.71 17.21 7.07
C ASP A 312 7.04 18.20 6.09
N HIS A 313 7.00 17.84 4.81
CA HIS A 313 6.40 18.63 3.73
C HIS A 313 4.89 18.79 3.84
N LEU A 314 4.19 17.94 4.61
CA LEU A 314 2.73 18.01 4.78
C LEU A 314 2.27 19.28 5.50
N THR A 315 3.17 19.91 6.27
CA THR A 315 2.89 21.15 7.01
C THR A 315 3.01 22.42 6.16
N ALA A 316 3.48 22.29 4.92
CA ALA A 316 3.69 23.42 4.02
C ALA A 316 2.36 24.03 3.55
N THR A 317 2.39 25.34 3.28
CA THR A 317 1.26 26.06 2.67
C THR A 317 1.01 25.61 1.23
N GLU A 318 -0.20 25.82 0.70
CA GLU A 318 -0.52 25.49 -0.70
C GLU A 318 0.42 26.16 -1.72
N THR A 319 0.85 27.39 -1.44
CA THR A 319 1.84 28.09 -2.27
C THR A 319 3.19 27.39 -2.26
N GLU A 320 3.65 26.93 -1.09
CA GLU A 320 4.91 26.17 -0.97
C GLU A 320 4.80 24.80 -1.63
N LYS A 321 3.67 24.10 -1.47
CA LYS A 321 3.44 22.81 -2.12
C LYS A 321 3.57 22.92 -3.64
N LYS A 322 2.92 23.92 -4.25
CA LYS A 322 3.05 24.18 -5.70
C LYS A 322 4.47 24.53 -6.11
N ARG A 323 5.11 25.43 -5.36
CA ARG A 323 6.47 25.92 -5.66
C ARG A 323 7.53 24.81 -5.59
N PHE A 324 7.42 23.93 -4.60
CA PHE A 324 8.43 22.90 -4.33
C PHE A 324 8.00 21.50 -4.79
N GLY A 325 6.82 21.37 -5.39
CA GLY A 325 6.29 20.10 -5.90
C GLY A 325 6.00 19.08 -4.81
N TYR A 326 5.70 19.52 -3.58
CA TYR A 326 5.41 18.61 -2.48
C TYR A 326 4.13 17.81 -2.76
N ASN A 327 4.14 16.53 -2.39
CA ASN A 327 2.93 15.72 -2.38
C ASN A 327 2.11 16.00 -1.10
N ASP A 328 0.90 15.47 -1.06
CA ASP A 328 -0.05 15.58 0.04
C ASP A 328 -0.10 14.32 0.92
N HIS A 329 0.77 13.34 0.64
CA HIS A 329 0.93 12.11 1.41
C HIS A 329 2.32 11.99 2.04
N GLY A 330 2.41 11.38 3.21
CA GLY A 330 3.66 10.96 3.81
C GLY A 330 4.24 9.77 3.06
N ILE A 331 5.57 9.72 2.94
CA ILE A 331 6.25 8.59 2.31
C ILE A 331 6.66 7.61 3.40
N ILE A 332 6.17 6.37 3.32
CA ILE A 332 6.54 5.30 4.25
C ILE A 332 7.71 4.52 3.65
N VAL A 333 8.74 4.26 4.45
CA VAL A 333 9.78 3.29 4.14
C VAL A 333 10.00 2.35 5.32
N THR A 334 10.06 1.06 5.04
CA THR A 334 10.37 0.02 6.01
C THR A 334 11.62 -0.73 5.58
N ARG A 335 12.37 -1.24 6.56
CA ARG A 335 13.56 -2.07 6.35
C ARG A 335 13.42 -3.38 7.09
N PHE A 336 13.87 -4.45 6.45
CA PHE A 336 13.96 -5.76 7.05
C PHE A 336 15.33 -6.36 6.81
N ASP A 337 15.90 -6.93 7.86
CA ASP A 337 17.22 -7.56 7.80
C ASP A 337 17.05 -9.06 7.47
N TRP A 338 17.93 -9.62 6.63
CA TRP A 338 17.91 -11.05 6.28
C TRP A 338 18.32 -11.89 7.48
N ASN A 339 17.32 -12.50 8.11
CA ASN A 339 17.42 -13.31 9.32
C ASN A 339 18.33 -12.73 10.45
N PRO A 340 17.90 -11.67 11.16
CA PRO A 340 18.38 -11.55 12.54
C PRO A 340 17.28 -11.32 13.59
N MET A 341 17.21 -12.28 14.52
CA MET A 341 16.96 -12.00 15.94
C MET A 341 18.11 -12.63 16.75
N VAL A 342 18.98 -11.82 17.35
CA VAL A 342 20.00 -12.24 18.34
C VAL A 342 19.88 -11.36 19.59
N GLU A 343 18.66 -11.15 20.09
CA GLU A 343 18.44 -10.45 21.38
C GLU A 343 17.56 -11.25 22.35
N GLU A 344 16.80 -12.25 21.86
CA GLU A 344 16.08 -13.19 22.72
C GLU A 344 16.99 -14.39 23.06
N ALA A 345 17.89 -14.81 22.16
CA ALA A 345 18.90 -15.83 22.44
C ALA A 345 19.99 -15.33 23.42
N GLU A 346 20.46 -14.09 23.27
CA GLU A 346 21.40 -13.48 24.22
C GLU A 346 20.73 -13.22 25.58
N ARG A 347 19.46 -12.77 25.63
CA ARG A 347 18.70 -12.67 26.89
C ARG A 347 18.47 -14.02 27.58
N ILE A 348 18.10 -15.07 26.84
CA ILE A 348 17.88 -16.40 27.42
C ILE A 348 19.21 -16.99 27.94
N LEU A 349 20.33 -16.76 27.26
CA LEU A 349 21.67 -17.16 27.73
C LEU A 349 22.15 -16.35 28.95
N ASP A 350 21.83 -15.05 29.01
CA ASP A 350 22.11 -14.20 30.18
C ASP A 350 21.19 -14.51 31.38
N GLU A 351 19.97 -15.00 31.15
CA GLU A 351 19.03 -15.42 32.20
C GLU A 351 19.27 -16.86 32.70
N GLU A 352 19.85 -17.75 31.89
CA GLU A 352 20.19 -19.13 32.31
C GLU A 352 21.57 -19.26 32.98
N GLY A 353 22.46 -18.27 32.83
CA GLY A 353 23.79 -18.26 33.45
C GLY A 353 24.70 -19.43 32.99
N PRO A 354 26.02 -19.38 33.25
CA PRO A 354 26.87 -20.51 32.94
C PRO A 354 26.48 -21.67 33.84
N SER A 355 25.95 -22.75 33.23
CA SER A 355 25.76 -24.03 33.91
C SER A 355 27.10 -24.51 34.44
N GLY A 356 27.30 -24.34 35.75
CA GLY A 356 28.45 -24.86 36.50
C GLY A 356 28.39 -26.36 36.73
#